data_AF-A0A935SLS5-F1
#
_entry.id   AF-A0A935SLS5-F1
#
_cell.length_a   1.000
_cell.length_b   1.000
_cell.length_c   1.000
_cell.angle_alpha   90.00
_cell.angle_beta   90.00
_cell.angle_gamma   90.00
#
_symmetry.space_group_name_H-M   'P 1'
#
loop_
_entity.id
_entity.type
_entity.pdbx_description
1 polymer ?
#
loop_
_entity_poly.entity_id
_entity_poly.type
_entity_poly.pdbx_seq_one_letter_code
_entity_poly.pdbx_strand_id
1 'polypeptide(L)'
;MKKIITLLLIICTTTASFAYYEPARLTISSFGNSSLRIMIDGNKYNSNNTDFSLNNLSNGNHTIKIYQQNSKWNKNTKWNKKGNYKLVYNGNIMVKSTYHIDIVINRFGKAFIDERMIGNENNQDNEWNGSSNNWNFMPETITSESLEQLKSAIKSEFRDADKLSVAKLAINNNYFSTLQVKELIGLFWQDDIKLELAKYMYKFTTDKNNYYTLKDLFGFNSNKEEFIKYLETVQK
;
A
#
# COMPACT_ATOMS: atom_id res chain seq x y z
N MET A 1 -56.33 -47.82 -4.47
CA MET A 1 -55.27 -47.16 -5.26
C MET A 1 -55.34 -45.62 -5.14
N LYS A 2 -55.12 -45.03 -3.94
CA LYS A 2 -55.05 -43.55 -3.77
C LYS A 2 -54.08 -43.06 -2.67
N LYS A 3 -53.47 -43.95 -1.87
CA LYS A 3 -52.57 -43.57 -0.75
C LYS A 3 -51.07 -43.69 -1.08
N ILE A 4 -50.72 -44.26 -2.23
CA ILE A 4 -49.32 -44.41 -2.67
C ILE A 4 -48.81 -43.13 -3.36
N ILE A 5 -49.71 -42.32 -3.93
CA ILE A 5 -49.36 -41.09 -4.65
C ILE A 5 -48.94 -39.97 -3.68
N THR A 6 -49.48 -39.95 -2.46
CA THR A 6 -49.12 -38.94 -1.44
C THR A 6 -47.73 -39.15 -0.83
N LEU A 7 -47.20 -40.38 -0.82
CA LEU A 7 -45.85 -40.64 -0.29
C LEU A 7 -44.75 -40.18 -1.28
N LEU A 8 -45.04 -40.24 -2.58
CA LEU A 8 -44.08 -39.84 -3.62
C LEU A 8 -43.94 -38.30 -3.76
N LEU A 9 -44.89 -37.54 -3.19
CA LEU A 9 -44.88 -36.06 -3.22
C LEU A 9 -44.02 -35.45 -2.09
N ILE A 10 -43.71 -36.20 -1.02
CA ILE A 10 -42.95 -35.69 0.14
C ILE A 10 -41.43 -35.80 -0.05
N ILE A 11 -40.97 -36.56 -1.05
CA ILE A 11 -39.53 -36.67 -1.36
C ILE A 11 -39.01 -35.44 -2.15
N CYS A 12 -39.90 -34.51 -2.54
CA CYS A 12 -39.56 -33.41 -3.44
C CYS A 12 -39.12 -32.09 -2.77
N THR A 13 -38.97 -32.00 -1.43
CA THR A 13 -38.81 -30.68 -0.76
C THR A 13 -37.67 -30.55 0.25
N THR A 14 -36.54 -31.23 0.10
CA THR A 14 -35.31 -30.85 0.82
C THR A 14 -34.04 -31.05 0.00
N THR A 15 -33.97 -30.54 -1.22
CA THR A 15 -32.66 -30.02 -1.66
C THR A 15 -32.50 -28.67 -0.98
N ALA A 16 -31.87 -28.67 0.20
CA ALA A 16 -31.22 -27.47 0.68
C ALA A 16 -30.20 -27.09 -0.38
N SER A 17 -30.59 -26.18 -1.28
CA SER A 17 -29.67 -25.49 -2.16
C SER A 17 -28.73 -24.69 -1.26
N PHE A 18 -27.64 -25.32 -0.83
CA PHE A 18 -26.48 -24.58 -0.36
C PHE A 18 -25.97 -23.82 -1.59
N ALA A 19 -26.44 -22.59 -1.76
CA ALA A 19 -25.74 -21.64 -2.60
C ALA A 19 -24.29 -21.65 -2.10
N TYR A 20 -23.36 -21.98 -2.99
CA TYR A 20 -21.94 -22.00 -2.68
C TYR A 20 -21.55 -20.54 -2.33
N TYR A 21 -21.65 -20.20 -1.05
CA TYR A 21 -21.29 -18.89 -0.54
C TYR A 21 -19.77 -18.86 -0.52
N GLU A 22 -19.19 -18.38 -1.63
CA GLU A 22 -17.78 -18.07 -1.74
C GLU A 22 -17.46 -16.93 -0.76
N PRO A 23 -16.83 -17.26 0.36
CA PRO A 23 -16.81 -16.38 1.49
C PRO A 23 -15.63 -15.40 1.33
N ALA A 24 -15.80 -14.15 1.75
CA ALA A 24 -14.77 -13.14 1.50
C ALA A 24 -13.51 -13.45 2.32
N ARG A 25 -12.35 -13.03 1.79
CA ARG A 25 -11.07 -13.15 2.49
C ARG A 25 -10.55 -11.77 2.83
N LEU A 26 -10.04 -11.61 4.04
CA LEU A 26 -9.31 -10.43 4.46
C LEU A 26 -7.87 -10.82 4.80
N THR A 27 -6.89 -10.16 4.19
CA THR A 27 -5.50 -10.18 4.64
C THR A 27 -5.09 -8.83 5.16
N ILE A 28 -4.25 -8.84 6.19
CA ILE A 28 -3.65 -7.65 6.75
C ILE A 28 -2.17 -7.95 6.92
N SER A 29 -1.32 -7.13 6.32
CA SER A 29 0.14 -7.30 6.39
C SER A 29 0.83 -6.03 6.85
N SER A 30 2.05 -6.16 7.37
CA SER A 30 2.91 -5.03 7.74
C SER A 30 4.21 -5.04 6.94
N PHE A 31 4.61 -3.87 6.44
CA PHE A 31 5.95 -3.65 5.92
C PHE A 31 6.97 -3.62 7.07
N GLY A 32 7.93 -4.53 7.00
CA GLY A 32 8.93 -4.74 8.04
C GLY A 32 8.40 -5.67 9.14
N ASN A 33 9.31 -6.27 9.91
CA ASN A 33 9.04 -7.33 10.90
C ASN A 33 8.28 -6.82 12.16
N SER A 34 7.19 -6.08 11.98
CA SER A 34 6.38 -5.52 13.06
C SER A 34 5.14 -6.39 13.28
N SER A 35 4.94 -6.86 14.52
CA SER A 35 3.72 -7.59 14.85
C SER A 35 2.49 -6.67 14.85
N LEU A 36 1.35 -7.21 14.42
CA LEU A 36 0.07 -6.52 14.37
C LEU A 36 -0.91 -7.12 15.39
N ARG A 37 -1.71 -6.24 15.99
CA ARG A 37 -2.96 -6.61 16.67
C ARG A 37 -4.11 -6.06 15.86
N ILE A 38 -5.06 -6.94 15.55
CA ILE A 38 -6.19 -6.63 14.70
C ILE A 38 -7.46 -6.74 15.53
N MET A 39 -8.43 -5.87 15.27
CA MET A 39 -9.77 -5.96 15.82
C MET A 39 -10.78 -5.82 14.69
N ILE A 40 -11.67 -6.79 14.54
CA ILE A 40 -12.73 -6.82 13.51
C ILE A 40 -14.06 -6.97 14.24
N ASP A 41 -14.94 -5.98 14.12
CA ASP A 41 -16.25 -5.92 14.80
C ASP A 41 -16.17 -6.14 16.32
N GLY A 42 -15.07 -5.68 16.93
CA GLY A 42 -14.78 -5.85 18.36
C GLY A 42 -14.07 -7.16 18.72
N ASN A 43 -14.02 -8.14 17.81
CA ASN A 43 -13.28 -9.38 18.00
C ASN A 43 -11.78 -9.15 17.80
N LYS A 44 -10.94 -9.66 18.70
CA LYS A 44 -9.48 -9.42 18.70
C LYS A 44 -8.73 -10.59 18.06
N TYR A 45 -7.77 -10.26 17.22
CA TYR A 45 -6.90 -11.18 16.53
C TYR A 45 -5.44 -10.74 16.65
N ASN A 46 -4.52 -11.70 16.60
CA ASN A 46 -3.08 -11.46 16.56
C ASN A 46 -2.56 -11.87 15.17
N SER A 47 -1.57 -11.15 14.64
CA SER A 47 -0.86 -11.61 13.44
C SER A 47 0.08 -12.76 13.76
N ASN A 48 0.27 -13.64 12.78
CA ASN A 48 1.37 -14.59 12.79
C ASN A 48 2.56 -13.87 12.16
N ASN A 49 3.47 -13.34 12.97
CA ASN A 49 4.57 -12.50 12.51
C ASN A 49 4.07 -11.19 11.86
N THR A 50 4.26 -11.02 10.54
CA THR A 50 3.98 -9.78 9.79
C THR A 50 2.59 -9.75 9.15
N ASP A 51 1.90 -10.88 9.10
CA ASP A 51 0.64 -11.03 8.37
C ASP A 51 -0.45 -11.72 9.19
N PHE A 52 -1.67 -11.41 8.80
CA PHE A 52 -2.90 -11.96 9.35
C PHE A 52 -3.82 -12.29 8.17
N SER A 53 -4.48 -13.44 8.24
CA SER A 53 -5.52 -13.80 7.28
C SER A 53 -6.76 -14.26 8.03
N LEU A 54 -7.91 -13.75 7.59
CA LEU A 54 -9.22 -14.21 8.02
C LEU A 54 -9.96 -14.69 6.78
N ASN A 55 -10.16 -16.00 6.74
CA ASN A 55 -11.06 -16.62 5.78
C ASN A 55 -12.47 -16.53 6.33
N ASN A 56 -13.44 -16.40 5.44
CA ASN A 56 -14.86 -16.37 5.73
C ASN A 56 -15.38 -15.12 6.45
N LEU A 57 -14.91 -13.96 6.01
CA LEU A 57 -15.52 -12.70 6.41
C LEU A 57 -16.89 -12.58 5.72
N SER A 58 -17.94 -12.28 6.50
CA SER A 58 -19.29 -12.12 5.97
C SER A 58 -19.38 -10.93 5.02
N ASN A 59 -20.36 -10.95 4.13
CA ASN A 59 -20.70 -9.78 3.32
C ASN A 59 -21.34 -8.72 4.22
N GLY A 60 -20.88 -7.49 4.12
CA GLY A 60 -21.42 -6.35 4.87
C GLY A 60 -20.36 -5.35 5.28
N ASN A 61 -20.77 -4.39 6.12
CA ASN A 61 -19.85 -3.40 6.67
C ASN A 61 -19.16 -3.96 7.91
N HIS A 62 -17.83 -3.94 7.92
CA HIS A 62 -17.00 -4.42 9.01
C HIS A 62 -16.14 -3.28 9.57
N THR A 63 -16.13 -3.14 10.89
CA THR A 63 -15.26 -2.16 11.56
C THR A 63 -13.91 -2.81 11.85
N ILE A 64 -12.83 -2.21 11.35
CA ILE A 64 -11.48 -2.71 11.51
C ILE A 64 -10.61 -1.71 12.27
N LYS A 65 -9.90 -2.20 13.28
CA LYS A 65 -8.80 -1.48 13.93
C LYS A 65 -7.52 -2.30 13.83
N ILE A 66 -6.43 -1.65 13.45
CA ILE A 66 -5.11 -2.29 13.36
C ILE A 66 -4.15 -1.52 14.25
N TYR A 67 -3.42 -2.25 15.08
CA TYR A 67 -2.37 -1.72 15.93
C TYR A 67 -1.04 -2.36 15.56
N GLN A 68 -0.02 -1.54 15.35
CA GLN A 68 1.34 -1.98 15.01
C GLN A 68 2.26 -1.87 16.23
N GLN A 69 3.10 -2.87 16.46
CA GLN A 69 4.09 -2.84 17.52
C GLN A 69 5.19 -1.80 17.24
N ASN A 70 5.51 -0.96 18.22
CA ASN A 70 6.63 -0.03 18.14
C ASN A 70 7.96 -0.76 18.38
N SER A 71 8.86 -0.72 17.39
CA SER A 71 10.17 -1.39 17.40
C SER A 71 11.19 -0.73 18.35
N LYS A 72 10.95 0.49 18.85
CA LYS A 72 11.81 1.17 19.83
C LYS A 72 11.63 0.59 21.24
N TRP A 73 11.97 -0.68 21.41
CA TRP A 73 12.05 -1.32 22.72
C TRP A 73 13.36 -0.94 23.41
N ASN A 74 13.27 -0.10 24.44
CA ASN A 74 14.36 0.14 25.37
C ASN A 74 14.42 -1.05 26.34
N LYS A 75 15.50 -1.83 26.30
CA LYS A 75 15.69 -3.09 27.06
C LYS A 75 15.76 -2.90 28.59
N ASN A 76 15.66 -1.69 29.12
CA ASN A 76 16.02 -1.38 30.50
C ASN A 76 14.87 -1.28 31.52
N THR A 77 13.62 -1.58 31.17
CA THR A 77 12.50 -1.54 32.13
C THR A 77 12.01 -2.94 32.50
N LYS A 78 12.43 -3.42 33.68
CA LYS A 78 12.02 -4.68 34.32
C LYS A 78 10.52 -4.80 34.66
N TRP A 79 9.70 -3.80 34.32
CA TRP A 79 8.30 -3.70 34.73
C TRP A 79 7.42 -3.11 33.60
N ASN A 80 7.21 -3.87 32.50
CA ASN A 80 5.94 -3.88 31.74
C ASN A 80 6.08 -4.77 30.49
N LYS A 81 5.59 -6.02 30.58
CA LYS A 81 5.56 -7.02 29.50
C LYS A 81 4.45 -6.80 28.45
N LYS A 82 3.93 -5.58 28.27
CA LYS A 82 2.98 -5.28 27.18
C LYS A 82 3.73 -4.50 26.12
N GLY A 83 4.04 -5.15 24.99
CA GLY A 83 4.60 -4.48 23.83
C GLY A 83 3.80 -3.22 23.51
N ASN A 84 4.48 -2.10 23.25
CA ASN A 84 3.82 -0.84 22.94
C ASN A 84 3.20 -0.96 21.54
N TYR A 85 1.87 -1.04 21.46
CA TYR A 85 1.12 -1.06 20.20
C TYR A 85 0.54 0.33 19.92
N LYS A 86 0.73 0.84 18.71
CA LYS A 86 0.17 2.10 18.22
C LYS A 86 -1.00 1.80 17.27
N LEU A 87 -2.14 2.47 17.44
CA LEU A 87 -3.25 2.40 16.48
C LEU A 87 -2.79 3.03 15.15
N VAL A 88 -2.82 2.24 14.08
CA VAL A 88 -2.37 2.65 12.72
C VAL A 88 -3.52 2.69 11.71
N TYR A 89 -4.62 2.00 12.00
CA TYR A 89 -5.82 2.05 11.17
C TYR A 89 -7.08 1.92 12.04
N ASN A 90 -8.11 2.70 11.71
CA ASN A 90 -9.44 2.64 12.32
C ASN A 90 -10.46 3.09 11.27
N GLY A 91 -11.21 2.15 10.71
CA GLY A 91 -12.14 2.43 9.63
C GLY A 91 -13.18 1.34 9.46
N ASN A 92 -14.20 1.65 8.66
CA ASN A 92 -15.19 0.68 8.21
C ASN A 92 -14.87 0.29 6.77
N ILE A 93 -14.89 -1.01 6.48
CA ILE A 93 -14.75 -1.53 5.12
C ILE A 93 -16.05 -2.23 4.70
N MET A 94 -16.41 -2.10 3.43
CA MET A 94 -17.50 -2.87 2.84
C MET A 94 -16.92 -4.15 2.26
N VAL A 95 -17.36 -5.28 2.77
CA VAL A 95 -16.91 -6.62 2.36
C VAL A 95 -17.95 -7.21 1.43
N LYS A 96 -17.53 -7.60 0.23
CA LYS A 96 -18.37 -8.29 -0.75
C LYS A 96 -17.99 -9.78 -0.77
N SER A 97 -18.98 -10.65 -0.97
CA SER A 97 -18.70 -12.07 -1.29
C SER A 97 -17.84 -12.20 -2.54
N THR A 98 -17.07 -13.28 -2.65
CA THR A 98 -16.11 -13.51 -3.76
C THR A 98 -15.01 -12.46 -3.90
N TYR A 99 -14.72 -11.67 -2.86
CA TYR A 99 -13.61 -10.70 -2.90
C TYR A 99 -12.56 -11.01 -1.83
N HIS A 100 -11.31 -10.76 -2.21
CA HIS A 100 -10.15 -10.71 -1.35
C HIS A 100 -9.80 -9.24 -1.12
N ILE A 101 -9.89 -8.81 0.12
CA ILE A 101 -9.48 -7.49 0.56
C ILE A 101 -8.11 -7.62 1.20
N ASP A 102 -7.16 -6.81 0.75
CA ASP A 102 -5.82 -6.73 1.33
C ASP A 102 -5.60 -5.37 1.97
N ILE A 103 -5.14 -5.37 3.23
CA ILE A 103 -4.76 -4.16 3.95
C ILE A 103 -3.27 -4.23 4.27
N VAL A 104 -2.49 -3.34 3.67
CA VAL A 104 -1.05 -3.26 3.89
C VAL A 104 -0.71 -2.06 4.76
N ILE A 105 -0.19 -2.32 5.95
CA ILE A 105 0.35 -1.29 6.85
C ILE A 105 1.80 -1.00 6.47
N ASN A 106 2.08 0.19 5.98
CA ASN A 106 3.45 0.57 5.66
C ASN A 106 4.30 0.82 6.94
N ARG A 107 5.60 1.04 6.76
CA ARG A 107 6.54 1.31 7.87
C ARG A 107 6.23 2.57 8.69
N PHE A 108 5.34 3.43 8.20
CA PHE A 108 4.91 4.67 8.87
C PHE A 108 3.58 4.52 9.61
N GLY A 109 2.94 3.36 9.52
CA GLY A 109 1.63 3.13 10.07
C GLY A 109 0.49 3.70 9.22
N LYS A 110 0.69 3.90 7.91
CA LYS A 110 -0.40 4.18 6.96
C LYS A 110 -0.91 2.86 6.37
N ALA A 111 -2.22 2.70 6.30
CA ALA A 111 -2.88 1.57 5.65
C ALA A 111 -3.11 1.87 4.16
N PHE A 112 -2.75 0.92 3.30
CA PHE A 112 -3.19 0.82 1.92
C PHE A 112 -4.21 -0.31 1.83
N ILE A 113 -5.28 -0.12 1.07
CA ILE A 113 -6.38 -1.08 0.96
C ILE A 113 -6.57 -1.39 -0.52
N ASP A 114 -6.60 -2.66 -0.86
CA ASP A 114 -6.89 -3.18 -2.20
C ASP A 114 -8.02 -4.21 -2.12
N GLU A 115 -8.81 -4.33 -3.18
CA GLU A 115 -9.96 -5.22 -3.29
C GLU A 115 -9.91 -5.93 -4.66
N ARG A 116 -9.84 -7.26 -4.66
CA ARG A 116 -9.83 -8.07 -5.89
C ARG A 116 -10.81 -9.23 -5.82
N MET A 117 -11.39 -9.62 -6.95
CA MET A 117 -12.27 -10.79 -7.01
C MET A 117 -11.46 -12.08 -6.82
N ILE A 118 -11.94 -12.98 -5.98
CA ILE A 118 -11.46 -14.36 -5.85
C ILE A 118 -12.07 -15.14 -7.02
N GLY A 119 -11.39 -15.08 -8.16
CA GLY A 119 -11.71 -15.92 -9.32
C GLY A 119 -11.15 -17.33 -9.14
N ASN A 120 -11.77 -18.30 -9.82
CA ASN A 120 -11.16 -19.59 -10.07
C ASN A 120 -9.99 -19.34 -11.04
N GLU A 121 -8.77 -19.17 -10.53
CA GLU A 121 -7.53 -19.03 -11.32
C GLU A 121 -7.24 -20.35 -12.06
N ASN A 122 -8.06 -20.67 -13.05
CA ASN A 122 -7.78 -21.66 -14.08
C ASN A 122 -7.25 -20.96 -15.34
N ASN A 123 -6.38 -19.97 -15.19
CA ASN A 123 -5.68 -19.35 -16.30
C ASN A 123 -4.18 -19.38 -16.07
N GLN A 124 -3.62 -20.52 -16.49
CA GLN A 124 -2.34 -20.64 -17.18
C GLN A 124 -1.11 -20.05 -16.46
N ASP A 125 -0.77 -20.65 -15.32
CA ASP A 125 0.64 -20.80 -14.94
C ASP A 125 1.30 -21.87 -15.82
N ASN A 126 1.54 -21.56 -17.09
CA ASN A 126 2.37 -22.38 -17.98
C ASN A 126 3.05 -21.51 -19.06
N GLU A 127 3.66 -20.39 -18.67
CA GLU A 127 4.65 -19.71 -19.51
C GLU A 127 5.96 -19.48 -18.76
N TRP A 128 6.54 -20.59 -18.29
CA TRP A 128 7.99 -20.70 -18.16
C TRP A 128 8.55 -21.34 -19.43
N ASN A 129 8.38 -20.67 -20.56
CA ASN A 129 9.10 -21.02 -21.77
C ASN A 129 9.58 -19.75 -22.49
N GLY A 130 10.90 -19.69 -22.67
CA GLY A 130 11.61 -18.51 -23.14
C GLY A 130 11.14 -18.07 -24.52
N SER A 131 10.45 -16.94 -24.56
CA SER A 131 10.47 -16.08 -25.73
C SER A 131 10.53 -14.64 -25.24
N SER A 132 11.60 -13.95 -25.61
CA SER A 132 11.88 -12.57 -25.28
C SER A 132 10.85 -11.65 -25.92
N ASN A 133 9.65 -11.58 -25.35
CA ASN A 133 8.73 -10.52 -25.67
C ASN A 133 9.14 -9.30 -24.86
N ASN A 134 9.72 -8.36 -25.60
CA ASN A 134 10.06 -7.01 -25.20
C ASN A 134 8.79 -6.27 -24.75
N TRP A 135 8.34 -6.56 -23.52
CA TRP A 135 7.39 -5.74 -22.82
C TRP A 135 8.16 -4.51 -22.35
N ASN A 136 8.07 -3.43 -23.12
CA ASN A 136 8.34 -2.09 -22.61
C ASN A 136 7.28 -1.79 -21.54
N PHE A 137 7.45 -2.40 -20.37
CA PHE A 137 6.75 -2.03 -19.15
C PHE A 137 7.32 -0.69 -18.73
N MET A 138 6.82 0.38 -19.35
CA MET A 138 7.09 1.72 -18.85
C MET A 138 6.43 1.79 -17.48
N PRO A 139 7.20 2.02 -16.41
CA PRO A 139 6.61 2.11 -15.10
C PRO A 139 5.60 3.27 -15.10
N GLU A 140 4.36 2.97 -14.73
CA GLU A 140 3.32 3.98 -14.62
C GLU A 140 3.72 5.00 -13.55
N THR A 141 3.52 6.27 -13.87
CA THR A 141 3.74 7.35 -12.91
C THR A 141 2.66 7.32 -11.84
N ILE A 142 2.99 7.75 -10.63
CA ILE A 142 2.05 7.86 -9.51
C ILE A 142 0.75 8.56 -9.94
N THR A 143 -0.40 8.04 -9.51
CA THR A 143 -1.70 8.65 -9.80
C THR A 143 -1.83 10.01 -9.09
N SER A 144 -2.62 10.93 -9.65
CA SER A 144 -2.84 12.25 -9.05
C SER A 144 -3.36 12.16 -7.61
N GLU A 145 -4.25 11.20 -7.32
CA GLU A 145 -4.75 10.97 -5.97
C GLU A 145 -3.64 10.54 -5.01
N SER A 146 -2.83 9.55 -5.40
CA SER A 146 -1.70 9.07 -4.59
C SER A 146 -0.66 10.17 -4.39
N LEU A 147 -0.46 11.03 -5.39
CA LEU A 147 0.41 12.21 -5.29
C LEU A 147 -0.11 13.21 -4.28
N GLU A 148 -1.41 13.56 -4.29
CA GLU A 148 -2.00 14.46 -3.29
C GLU A 148 -1.85 13.91 -1.87
N GLN A 149 -2.08 12.61 -1.70
CA GLN A 149 -1.88 11.96 -0.41
C GLN A 149 -0.42 12.02 0.05
N LEU A 150 0.54 11.84 -0.87
CA LEU A 150 1.97 11.98 -0.57
C LEU A 150 2.31 13.43 -0.19
N LYS A 151 1.81 14.41 -0.94
CA LYS A 151 2.02 15.84 -0.63
C LYS A 151 1.47 16.18 0.76
N SER A 152 0.30 15.64 1.11
CA SER A 152 -0.29 15.80 2.45
C SER A 152 0.59 15.20 3.55
N ALA A 153 1.10 13.97 3.35
CA ALA A 153 1.98 13.31 4.30
C ALA A 153 3.33 14.01 4.47
N ILE A 154 3.87 14.62 3.42
CA ILE A 154 5.07 15.45 3.52
C ILE A 154 4.75 16.75 4.26
N LYS A 155 3.66 17.44 3.92
CA LYS A 155 3.27 18.71 4.56
C LYS A 155 2.93 18.58 6.04
N SER A 156 2.56 17.38 6.53
CA SER A 156 2.28 17.16 7.96
C SER A 156 3.54 17.18 8.83
N GLU A 157 4.74 17.05 8.25
CA GLU A 157 5.99 17.12 9.00
C GLU A 157 6.48 18.56 9.16
N PHE A 158 6.94 18.93 10.37
CA PHE A 158 7.35 20.29 10.68
C PHE A 158 8.75 20.64 10.13
N ARG A 159 9.71 19.70 10.23
CA ARG A 159 11.10 19.91 9.83
C ARG A 159 11.36 19.35 8.44
N ASP A 160 12.10 20.09 7.62
CA ASP A 160 12.39 19.65 6.24
C ASP A 160 13.23 18.36 6.18
N ALA A 161 14.05 18.05 7.19
CA ALA A 161 14.75 16.76 7.25
C ALA A 161 13.79 15.56 7.43
N ASP A 162 12.73 15.74 8.20
CA ASP A 162 11.70 14.72 8.42
C ASP A 162 10.82 14.58 7.16
N LYS A 163 10.46 15.70 6.52
CA LYS A 163 9.81 15.75 5.20
C LYS A 163 10.58 14.97 4.14
N LEU A 164 11.90 15.18 4.07
CA LEU A 164 12.78 14.52 3.10
C LEU A 164 12.80 13.00 3.34
N SER A 165 12.80 12.59 4.60
CA SER A 165 12.75 11.17 4.98
C SER A 165 11.44 10.51 4.54
N VAL A 166 10.30 11.20 4.73
CA VAL A 166 8.98 10.73 4.25
C VAL A 166 8.96 10.65 2.73
N ALA A 167 9.44 11.68 2.03
CA ALA A 167 9.49 11.72 0.57
C ALA A 167 10.30 10.53 0.01
N LYS A 168 11.56 10.35 0.44
CA LYS A 168 12.45 9.28 -0.06
C LYS A 168 11.86 7.88 0.08
N LEU A 169 11.11 7.65 1.15
CA LEU A 169 10.49 6.36 1.43
C LEU A 169 9.29 6.08 0.54
N ALA A 170 8.51 7.09 0.17
CA ALA A 170 7.43 6.95 -0.81
C ALA A 170 7.95 6.79 -2.25
N ILE A 171 9.09 7.41 -2.55
CA ILE A 171 9.69 7.42 -3.89
C ILE A 171 10.22 6.03 -4.29
N ASN A 172 10.74 5.23 -3.36
CA ASN A 172 11.39 3.96 -3.68
C ASN A 172 10.55 2.93 -4.43
N ASN A 173 9.22 3.03 -4.35
CA ASN A 173 8.28 2.07 -4.92
C ASN A 173 7.40 2.70 -6.02
N ASN A 174 7.67 3.94 -6.43
CA ASN A 174 6.83 4.67 -7.38
C ASN A 174 7.71 5.37 -8.43
N TYR A 175 7.13 5.57 -9.62
CA TYR A 175 7.74 6.41 -10.65
C TYR A 175 6.98 7.72 -10.77
N PHE A 176 7.65 8.76 -11.23
CA PHE A 176 7.11 10.12 -11.28
C PHE A 176 7.41 10.74 -12.65
N SER A 177 6.53 11.61 -13.12
CA SER A 177 6.90 12.56 -14.18
C SER A 177 7.68 13.73 -13.58
N THR A 178 8.42 14.44 -14.41
CA THR A 178 9.19 15.62 -14.03
C THR A 178 8.28 16.70 -13.43
N LEU A 179 7.04 16.82 -13.91
CA LEU A 179 6.05 17.72 -13.33
C LEU A 179 5.67 17.31 -11.90
N GLN A 180 5.45 16.02 -11.64
CA GLN A 180 5.15 15.54 -10.29
C GLN A 180 6.36 15.68 -9.36
N VAL A 181 7.57 15.47 -9.88
CA VAL A 181 8.82 15.76 -9.16
C VAL A 181 8.90 17.25 -8.82
N LYS A 182 8.53 18.14 -9.75
CA LYS A 182 8.51 19.58 -9.54
C LYS A 182 7.59 19.96 -8.37
N GLU A 183 6.40 19.36 -8.31
CA GLU A 183 5.45 19.56 -7.22
C GLU A 183 6.01 19.10 -5.87
N LEU A 184 6.69 17.96 -5.82
CA LEU A 184 7.26 17.42 -4.59
C LEU A 184 8.45 18.24 -4.08
N ILE A 185 9.36 18.63 -4.96
CA ILE A 185 10.49 19.51 -4.61
C ILE A 185 9.98 20.87 -4.14
N GLY A 186 8.92 21.39 -4.75
CA GLY A 186 8.29 22.66 -4.38
C GLY A 186 7.71 22.70 -2.96
N LEU A 187 7.59 21.57 -2.26
CA LEU A 187 7.14 21.51 -0.87
C LEU A 187 8.21 21.94 0.15
N PHE A 188 9.46 22.02 -0.27
CA PHE A 188 10.60 22.32 0.59
C PHE A 188 10.97 23.79 0.45
N TRP A 189 11.34 24.42 1.56
CA TRP A 189 11.75 25.83 1.53
C TRP A 189 13.25 25.96 1.24
N GLN A 190 14.06 25.05 1.80
CA GLN A 190 15.52 25.10 1.72
C GLN A 190 16.05 24.47 0.41
N ASP A 191 16.86 25.22 -0.32
CA ASP A 191 17.40 24.79 -1.61
C ASP A 191 18.36 23.59 -1.53
N ASP A 192 19.10 23.42 -0.44
CA ASP A 192 19.98 22.26 -0.26
C ASP A 192 19.17 20.97 -0.20
N ILE A 193 18.03 21.01 0.47
CA ILE A 193 17.13 19.87 0.62
C ILE A 193 16.39 19.60 -0.70
N LYS A 194 15.97 20.65 -1.40
CA LYS A 194 15.45 20.53 -2.77
C LYS A 194 16.45 19.83 -3.69
N LEU A 195 17.73 20.21 -3.60
CA LEU A 195 18.79 19.69 -4.46
C LEU A 195 19.06 18.22 -4.16
N GLU A 196 19.12 17.86 -2.88
CA GLU A 196 19.26 16.48 -2.45
C GLU A 196 18.09 15.61 -2.95
N LEU A 197 16.86 16.10 -2.82
CA LEU A 197 15.67 15.39 -3.28
C LEU A 197 15.65 15.26 -4.82
N ALA A 198 16.01 16.32 -5.55
CA ALA A 198 16.09 16.30 -7.01
C ALA A 198 17.11 15.26 -7.50
N LYS A 199 18.30 15.22 -6.90
CA LYS A 199 19.30 14.18 -7.24
C LYS A 199 18.75 12.78 -6.98
N TYR A 200 18.09 12.59 -5.84
CA TYR A 200 17.50 11.29 -5.45
C TYR A 200 16.40 10.82 -6.40
N MET A 201 15.54 11.72 -6.84
CA MET A 201 14.37 11.40 -7.66
C MET A 201 14.70 11.10 -9.13
N TYR A 202 15.87 11.52 -9.63
CA TYR A 202 16.26 11.33 -11.03
C TYR A 202 16.11 9.89 -11.54
N LYS A 203 16.52 8.90 -10.73
CA LYS A 203 16.41 7.48 -11.08
C LYS A 203 14.97 6.96 -11.14
N PHE A 204 14.04 7.64 -10.49
CA PHE A 204 12.61 7.31 -10.39
C PHE A 204 11.74 8.19 -11.31
N THR A 205 12.36 8.96 -12.21
CA THR A 205 11.64 9.81 -13.16
C THR A 205 11.58 9.17 -14.54
N THR A 206 10.40 9.20 -15.15
CA THR A 206 10.13 8.57 -16.44
C THR A 206 10.57 9.44 -17.62
N ASP A 207 10.31 10.75 -17.57
CA ASP A 207 10.56 11.72 -18.64
C ASP A 207 11.84 12.54 -18.40
N LYS A 208 12.98 11.86 -18.22
CA LYS A 208 14.29 12.48 -17.89
C LYS A 208 14.74 13.58 -18.85
N ASN A 209 14.26 13.59 -20.09
CA ASN A 209 14.52 14.64 -21.07
C ASN A 209 14.04 16.01 -20.58
N ASN A 210 12.99 16.06 -19.77
CA ASN A 210 12.43 17.31 -19.23
C ASN A 210 13.05 17.72 -17.89
N TYR A 211 13.89 16.88 -17.29
CA TYR A 211 14.33 17.02 -15.90
C TYR A 211 15.14 18.30 -15.61
N TYR A 212 15.77 18.87 -16.64
CA TYR A 212 16.49 20.14 -16.55
C TYR A 212 15.59 21.31 -16.12
N THR A 213 14.28 21.22 -16.37
CA THR A 213 13.29 22.25 -15.99
C THR A 213 13.15 22.45 -14.48
N LEU A 214 13.62 21.50 -13.67
CA LEU A 214 13.65 21.62 -12.21
C LEU A 214 14.64 22.66 -11.72
N LYS A 215 15.58 23.11 -12.56
CA LYS A 215 16.54 24.18 -12.23
C LYS A 215 15.85 25.45 -11.70
N ASP A 216 14.66 25.74 -12.19
CA ASP A 216 13.91 26.95 -11.84
C ASP A 216 13.37 26.93 -10.40
N LEU A 217 13.41 25.77 -9.72
CA LEU A 217 12.98 25.64 -8.31
C LEU A 217 14.03 26.11 -7.29
N PHE A 218 15.27 26.27 -7.73
CA PHE A 218 16.36 26.76 -6.88
C PHE A 218 16.41 28.29 -6.94
N GLY A 219 16.48 28.93 -5.78
CA GLY A 219 16.75 30.35 -5.64
C GLY A 219 18.24 30.67 -5.79
N PHE A 220 19.11 29.86 -5.18
CA PHE A 220 20.56 30.11 -5.19
C PHE A 220 21.24 29.63 -6.48
N ASN A 221 22.13 30.48 -7.02
CA ASN A 221 22.85 30.14 -8.25
C ASN A 221 23.81 28.95 -8.08
N SER A 222 24.41 28.80 -6.90
CA SER A 222 25.24 27.64 -6.53
C SER A 222 24.51 26.31 -6.71
N ASN A 223 23.27 26.22 -6.22
CA ASN A 223 22.46 25.00 -6.28
C ASN A 223 22.02 24.71 -7.72
N LYS A 224 21.77 25.74 -8.54
CA LYS A 224 21.50 25.58 -9.98
C LYS A 224 22.69 24.97 -10.72
N GLU A 225 23.89 25.51 -10.49
CA GLU A 225 25.12 25.01 -11.10
C GLU A 225 25.42 23.58 -10.67
N GLU A 226 25.26 23.27 -9.37
CA GLU A 226 25.46 21.93 -8.85
C GLU A 226 24.45 20.93 -9.41
N PHE A 227 23.19 21.34 -9.59
CA PHE A 227 22.17 20.52 -10.24
C PHE A 227 22.51 20.22 -11.70
N ILE A 228 22.93 21.23 -12.48
CA ILE A 228 23.34 21.04 -13.88
C ILE A 228 24.52 20.07 -13.96
N LYS A 229 25.57 20.28 -13.15
CA LYS A 229 26.73 19.39 -13.08
C LYS A 229 26.31 17.95 -12.79
N TYR A 230 25.37 17.75 -11.87
CA TYR A 230 24.83 16.42 -11.63
C TYR A 230 24.17 15.82 -12.88
N LEU A 231 23.31 16.57 -13.58
CA LEU A 231 22.66 16.07 -14.80
C LEU A 231 23.66 15.65 -15.88
N GLU A 232 24.74 16.41 -16.06
CA GLU A 232 25.82 16.07 -17.00
C GLU A 232 26.54 14.76 -16.63
N THR A 233 26.57 14.39 -15.35
CA THR A 233 27.17 13.11 -14.91
C THR A 233 26.26 11.91 -15.14
N VAL A 234 24.93 12.10 -15.06
CA VAL A 234 23.95 10.99 -15.12
C VAL A 234 23.31 10.81 -16.50
N GLN A 235 23.46 11.77 -17.40
CA GLN A 235 22.96 11.70 -18.80
C GLN A 235 23.98 11.09 -19.78
N LYS A 236 25.13 10.62 -19.32
CA LYS A 236 26.11 9.87 -20.13
C LYS A 236 25.71 8.41 -20.27
#